data_AF-X1SHH1-F1
#
_entry.id   AF-X1SHH1-F1
#
_cell.length_a   1.000
_cell.length_b   1.000
_cell.length_c   1.000
_cell.angle_alpha   90.00
_cell.angle_beta   90.00
_cell.angle_gamma   90.00
#
_symmetry.space_group_name_H-M   'P 1'
#
loop_
_entity.id
_entity.type
_entity.pdbx_description
1 polymer ?
#
loop_
_entity_poly.entity_id
_entity_poly.type
_entity_poly.pdbx_seq_one_letter_code
_entity_poly.pdbx_strand_id
1 'polypeptide(L)' 'MDDSKELITNCTYGTWRAQKEWKKPLYITEAEGVYFYDDAGKRYLDFSSR' A
#
# COMPACT_ATOMS: atom_id res chain seq x y z
N MET A 1 15.24 2.45 -1.85
CA MET A 1 14.02 2.08 -1.09
C MET A 1 12.86 3.05 -1.33
N ASP A 2 13.11 4.31 -1.73
CA ASP A 2 12.06 5.27 -2.10
C ASP A 2 11.48 5.02 -3.52
N ASP A 3 12.30 4.50 -4.43
CA ASP A 3 11.96 4.28 -5.85
C ASP A 3 10.70 3.43 -6.09
N SER A 4 10.46 2.41 -5.25
CA SER A 4 9.32 1.50 -5.45
C SER A 4 7.97 2.21 -5.24
N LYS A 5 7.89 3.15 -4.29
CA LYS A 5 6.65 3.90 -4.02
C LYS A 5 6.36 4.91 -5.13
N GLU A 6 7.38 5.58 -5.63
CA GLU A 6 7.25 6.49 -6.78
C GLU A 6 6.89 5.72 -8.05
N LEU A 7 7.54 4.58 -8.31
CA LEU A 7 7.24 3.73 -9.45
C LEU A 7 5.77 3.26 -9.42
N ILE A 8 5.29 2.75 -8.28
CA ILE A 8 3.89 2.34 -8.14
C ILE A 8 2.97 3.54 -8.38
N THR A 9 3.31 4.71 -7.81
CA THR A 9 2.47 5.91 -7.93
C THR A 9 2.36 6.45 -9.34
N ASN A 10 3.45 6.37 -10.11
CA ASN A 10 3.52 6.94 -11.44
C ASN A 10 3.19 5.93 -12.55
N CYS A 11 3.35 4.63 -12.29
CA CYS A 11 3.24 3.60 -13.32
C CYS A 11 2.12 2.58 -13.08
N THR A 12 1.29 2.74 -12.03
CA THR A 12 0.12 1.88 -11.81
C THR A 12 -1.17 2.69 -11.71
N TYR A 13 -2.29 2.04 -12.02
CA TYR A 13 -3.61 2.62 -11.84
C TYR A 13 -4.22 2.13 -10.52
N GLY A 14 -4.54 3.06 -9.62
CA GLY A 14 -5.42 2.75 -8.51
C GLY A 14 -6.82 2.42 -8.99
N THR A 15 -7.33 1.24 -8.64
CA THR A 15 -8.70 0.83 -8.95
C THR A 15 -9.70 1.71 -8.20
N TRP A 16 -10.74 2.20 -8.90
CA TRP A 16 -11.85 2.98 -8.33
C TRP A 16 -11.45 4.29 -7.65
N ARG A 17 -10.41 4.96 -8.16
CA ARG A 17 -9.90 6.22 -7.60
C ARG A 17 -9.32 7.12 -8.67
N ALA A 18 -9.40 8.43 -8.44
CA ALA A 18 -8.80 9.43 -9.31
C ALA A 18 -7.27 9.39 -9.20
N GLN A 19 -6.56 9.25 -10.32
CA GLN A 19 -5.09 9.17 -10.30
C GLN A 19 -4.41 10.48 -9.89
N LYS A 20 -5.07 11.63 -10.11
CA LYS A 20 -4.59 12.93 -9.63
C LYS A 20 -4.37 12.94 -8.11
N GLU A 21 -5.19 12.22 -7.35
CA GLU A 21 -5.14 12.14 -5.89
C GLU A 21 -4.32 10.92 -5.40
N TRP A 22 -3.95 10.01 -6.29
CA TRP A 22 -3.01 8.92 -6.00
C TRP A 22 -1.58 9.49 -5.93
N LYS A 23 -1.14 9.86 -4.72
CA LYS A 23 0.21 10.43 -4.46
C LYS A 23 1.10 9.55 -3.62
N LYS A 24 0.53 8.82 -2.66
CA LYS A 24 1.28 7.90 -1.80
C LYS A 24 0.40 6.71 -1.44
N PRO A 25 0.69 5.49 -1.91
CA PRO A 25 0.00 4.30 -1.44
C PRO A 25 0.25 4.05 0.06
N LEU A 26 -0.69 3.36 0.70
CA LEU A 26 -0.35 2.58 1.88
C LEU A 26 0.53 1.43 1.42
N TYR A 27 1.82 1.50 1.74
CA TYR A 27 2.82 0.57 1.23
C TYR A 27 3.02 -0.57 2.21
N ILE A 28 2.30 -1.67 1.99
CA ILE A 28 2.41 -2.89 2.78
C ILE A 28 3.65 -3.65 2.34
N THR A 29 4.51 -4.00 3.30
CA THR A 29 5.78 -4.70 3.05
C THR A 29 5.76 -6.15 3.51
N GLU A 30 4.88 -6.48 4.47
CA GLU A 30 4.76 -7.82 5.03
C GLU A 30 3.30 -8.11 5.42
N ALA A 31 2.94 -9.39 5.39
CA ALA A 31 1.67 -9.92 5.88
C ALA A 31 1.92 -11.24 6.61
N GLU A 32 1.34 -11.41 7.80
CA GLU A 32 1.42 -12.66 8.56
C GLU A 32 0.09 -12.93 9.30
N GLY A 33 -0.50 -14.10 9.04
CA GLY A 33 -1.78 -14.48 9.63
C GLY A 33 -2.89 -13.51 9.26
N VAL A 34 -3.46 -12.83 10.28
CA VAL A 34 -4.53 -11.83 10.12
C VAL A 34 -3.99 -10.39 10.12
N TYR A 35 -2.68 -10.18 9.95
CA TYR A 35 -2.06 -8.86 10.05
C TYR A 35 -1.29 -8.46 8.79
N PHE A 36 -1.32 -7.16 8.50
CA PHE A 36 -0.44 -6.48 7.54
C PHE A 36 0.51 -5.53 8.26
N TYR A 37 1.69 -5.30 7.68
CA TYR A 37 2.69 -4.36 8.18
C TYR A 37 3.09 -3.38 7.06
N ASP A 38 3.02 -2.09 7.33
CA ASP A 38 3.52 -1.07 6.40
C ASP A 38 5.03 -0.85 6.54
N ASP A 39 5.58 -0.01 5.65
CA ASP A 39 7.02 0.32 5.63
C ASP A 39 7.52 1.09 6.85
N ALA A 40 6.62 1.60 7.70
CA ALA A 40 6.95 2.19 8.99
C ALA A 40 6.83 1.18 10.15
N GLY A 41 6.51 -0.09 9.86
CA GLY A 41 6.31 -1.14 10.85
C GLY A 41 4.97 -1.07 11.57
N LYS A 42 4.03 -0.24 11.12
CA LYS A 42 2.70 -0.16 11.71
C LYS A 42 1.89 -1.40 11.29
N ARG A 43 1.27 -2.03 12.30
CA ARG A 43 0.45 -3.23 12.13
C ARG A 43 -1.02 -2.89 11.91
N TYR A 44 -1.65 -3.56 10.96
CA TYR A 44 -3.08 -3.48 10.64
C TYR A 44 -3.71 -4.86 10.81
N LEU A 45 -4.82 -4.96 11.54
CA LEU A 45 -5.62 -6.19 11.61
C LEU A 45 -6.57 -6.25 10.41
N ASP A 46 -6.54 -7.35 9.69
CA ASP A 46 -7.40 -7.55 8.53
C ASP A 46 -8.76 -8.15 8.93
N PHE A 47 -9.79 -7.31 8.91
CA PHE A 47 -11.18 -7.72 9.13
C PHE A 47 -11.90 -8.16 7.85
N SER A 48 -11.22 -8.10 6.71
CA SER A 48 -11.82 -8.33 5.39
C SER A 48 -11.27 -9.55 4.65
N SER A 49 -10.27 -10.23 5.23
CA SER A 49 -9.66 -11.45 4.70
C SER A 49 -9.11 -11.28 3.27
N ARG A 50 -8.33 -10.22 3.05
CA ARG A 50 -7.69 -9.88 1.77
C ARG A 50 -6.29 -10.43 1.62
#